data_AF-A0A934JVL8-F1
#
_entry.id   AF-A0A934JVL8-F1
#
_cell.length_a   1.000
_cell.length_b   1.000
_cell.length_c   1.000
_cell.angle_alpha   90.00
_cell.angle_beta   90.00
_cell.angle_gamma   90.00
#
_symmetry.space_group_name_H-M   'P 1'
#
loop_
_entity.id
_entity.type
_entity.pdbx_description
1 polymer ?
#
loop_
_entity_poly.entity_id
_entity_poly.type
_entity_poly.pdbx_seq_one_letter_code
_entity_poly.pdbx_strand_id
1 'polypeptide(L)'
;MTLRGRLIAVAALVAVLLGSGIVILVRSRTPDCTVVAPRPALAPELRALGDFDQAYDAGNVAALEDAAVRAASALHGDLIGTTPEAPVAVAAAARGSPDALVVPLRSHLAGSGPPPLAGLVVFLRDCQGRAYFDTVEDDASTQPALATFPPVTREQAAAQLGSAGLRLEYATSPLRPQWVTVTAP
;
A
#
# COMPACT_ATOMS: atom_id res chain seq x y z
N MET A 1 35.05 21.22 -27.16
CA MET A 1 33.94 20.30 -26.81
C MET A 1 33.02 20.17 -28.00
N THR A 2 32.90 18.96 -28.56
CA THR A 2 32.25 18.69 -29.84
C THR A 2 30.72 18.67 -29.70
N LEU A 3 30.01 19.10 -30.75
CA LEU A 3 28.53 19.16 -30.82
C LEU A 3 27.84 17.85 -30.40
N ARG A 4 28.52 16.71 -30.63
CA ARG A 4 28.08 15.37 -30.26
C ARG A 4 27.99 15.14 -28.74
N GLY A 5 28.89 15.74 -27.95
CA GLY A 5 28.84 15.63 -26.49
C GLY A 5 27.65 16.38 -25.86
N ARG A 6 27.22 17.49 -26.49
CA ARG A 6 26.06 18.26 -26.06
C ARG A 6 24.73 17.54 -26.33
N LEU A 7 24.62 16.82 -27.45
CA LEU A 7 23.42 16.03 -27.79
C LEU A 7 23.21 14.83 -26.85
N ILE A 8 24.30 14.16 -26.43
CA ILE A 8 24.21 13.02 -25.49
C ILE A 8 23.80 13.50 -24.09
N ALA A 9 24.29 14.66 -23.64
CA ALA A 9 23.92 15.24 -22.36
C ALA A 9 22.44 15.66 -22.32
N VAL A 10 21.89 16.18 -23.42
CA VAL A 10 20.46 16.54 -23.52
C VAL A 10 19.59 15.28 -23.55
N ALA A 11 19.99 14.21 -24.25
CA ALA A 11 19.24 12.96 -24.29
C ALA A 11 19.18 12.27 -22.91
N ALA A 12 20.27 12.30 -22.14
CA ALA A 12 20.28 11.76 -20.78
C ALA A 12 19.37 12.57 -19.82
N LEU A 13 19.34 13.90 -19.96
CA LEU A 13 18.49 14.75 -19.13
C LEU A 13 17.00 14.52 -19.41
N VAL A 14 16.63 14.32 -20.68
CA VAL A 14 15.26 14.00 -21.10
C VAL A 14 14.86 12.59 -20.64
N ALA A 15 15.74 11.60 -20.68
CA ALA A 15 15.46 10.26 -20.18
C ALA A 15 15.26 10.22 -18.64
N VAL A 16 16.00 11.04 -17.89
CA VAL A 16 15.82 11.16 -16.43
C VAL A 16 14.53 11.92 -16.09
N LEU A 17 14.17 12.96 -16.86
CA LEU A 17 12.92 13.70 -16.71
C LEU A 17 11.67 12.89 -17.13
N LEU A 18 11.78 12.02 -18.14
CA LEU A 18 10.71 11.09 -18.52
C LEU A 18 10.65 9.87 -17.58
N GLY A 19 11.77 9.41 -17.03
CA GLY A 19 11.82 8.31 -16.07
C GLY A 19 11.23 8.66 -14.70
N SER A 20 11.41 9.91 -14.26
CA SER A 20 10.77 10.45 -13.05
C SER A 20 9.35 11.01 -13.29
N GLY A 21 8.90 11.03 -14.55
CA GLY A 21 7.55 11.46 -14.95
C GLY A 21 6.44 10.41 -14.77
N ILE A 22 6.79 9.18 -14.38
CA ILE A 22 5.83 8.13 -13.97
C ILE A 22 5.75 8.07 -12.43
N VAL A 23 5.86 9.22 -11.76
CA VAL A 23 5.20 9.37 -10.46
C VAL A 23 3.73 9.55 -10.80
N ILE A 24 3.03 8.43 -10.72
CA ILE A 24 1.61 8.26 -10.97
C ILE A 24 0.87 9.50 -10.49
N LEU A 25 0.29 10.22 -11.46
CA LEU A 25 -0.80 11.17 -11.28
C LEU A 25 -1.98 10.43 -10.60
N VAL A 26 -1.85 10.13 -9.30
CA VAL A 26 -2.98 9.93 -8.38
C VAL A 26 -3.46 11.31 -7.96
N ARG A 27 -3.60 12.22 -8.93
CA ARG A 27 -4.40 13.41 -8.75
C ARG A 27 -5.83 12.90 -8.88
N SER A 28 -6.44 12.62 -7.75
CA SER A 28 -7.86 12.31 -7.58
C SER A 28 -8.69 13.20 -8.53
N ARG A 29 -9.04 12.67 -9.71
CA ARG A 29 -9.98 13.32 -10.65
C ARG A 29 -11.41 13.07 -10.18
N THR A 30 -11.70 13.50 -8.96
CA THR A 30 -13.05 13.56 -8.41
C THR A 30 -13.20 14.93 -7.75
N PRO A 31 -13.70 15.95 -8.49
CA PRO A 31 -14.00 17.27 -7.91
C PRO A 31 -15.03 17.19 -6.76
N ASP A 32 -15.80 16.10 -6.70
CA ASP A 32 -16.73 15.77 -5.62
C ASP A 32 -16.23 14.59 -4.79
N CYS A 33 -15.10 14.76 -4.11
CA CYS A 33 -14.74 13.77 -3.10
C CYS A 33 -15.65 13.91 -1.88
N THR A 34 -16.43 12.86 -1.62
CA THR A 34 -17.29 12.73 -0.43
C THR A 34 -16.74 11.78 0.63
N VAL A 35 -15.53 11.21 0.44
CA VAL A 35 -14.92 10.29 1.40
C VAL A 35 -14.40 11.10 2.58
N VAL A 36 -15.09 10.97 3.71
CA VAL A 36 -14.73 11.63 4.98
C VAL A 36 -13.50 10.94 5.57
N ALA A 37 -12.64 11.73 6.24
CA ALA A 37 -11.54 11.21 7.04
C ALA A 37 -12.04 10.10 8.00
N PRO A 38 -11.56 8.86 7.85
CA PRO A 38 -11.87 7.78 8.78
C PRO A 38 -11.42 8.15 10.18
N ARG A 39 -12.29 7.99 11.18
CA ARG A 39 -11.87 8.16 12.58
C ARG A 39 -11.26 6.85 13.06
N PRO A 40 -9.98 6.82 13.45
CA PRO A 40 -9.34 5.60 13.89
C PRO A 40 -9.95 5.14 15.23
N ALA A 41 -10.43 3.89 15.28
CA ALA A 41 -10.85 3.24 16.51
C ALA A 41 -9.62 2.63 17.20
N LEU A 42 -8.83 3.46 17.87
CA LEU A 42 -7.55 3.03 18.44
C LEU A 42 -7.72 2.17 19.68
N ALA A 43 -6.97 1.06 19.74
CA ALA A 43 -6.76 0.29 20.97
C ALA A 43 -5.96 1.12 22.00
N PRO A 44 -6.09 0.84 23.32
CA PRO A 44 -5.35 1.55 24.37
C PRO A 44 -3.83 1.60 24.14
N GLU A 45 -3.25 0.51 23.62
CA GLU A 45 -1.83 0.36 23.34
C GLU A 45 -1.36 1.38 22.29
N LEU A 46 -2.12 1.55 21.21
CA LEU A 46 -1.82 2.55 20.18
C LEU A 46 -2.04 3.98 20.66
N ARG A 47 -3.04 4.22 21.51
CA ARG A 47 -3.25 5.53 22.12
C ARG A 47 -2.08 5.94 23.02
N ALA A 48 -1.51 4.98 23.74
CA ALA A 48 -0.36 5.23 24.62
C ALA A 48 0.92 5.58 23.85
N LEU A 49 1.08 5.08 22.63
CA LEU A 49 2.19 5.45 21.75
C LEU A 49 2.07 6.87 21.18
N GLY A 50 0.85 7.40 21.10
CA GLY A 50 0.56 8.61 20.34
C GLY A 50 0.68 8.37 18.83
N ASP A 51 0.47 9.41 18.02
CA ASP A 51 0.70 9.43 16.56
C ASP A 51 -0.34 8.70 15.69
N PHE A 52 -1.03 7.68 16.19
CA PHE A 52 -2.03 6.94 15.39
C PHE A 52 -3.42 7.62 15.31
N ASP A 53 -3.64 8.71 16.05
CA ASP A 53 -4.88 9.51 16.04
C ASP A 53 -4.85 10.65 15.00
N GLN A 54 -3.70 10.86 14.36
CA GLN A 54 -3.51 11.82 13.29
C GLN A 54 -3.40 11.13 11.92
N ALA A 55 -3.46 11.94 10.86
CA ALA A 55 -3.31 11.44 9.52
C ALA A 55 -1.85 11.52 9.06
N TYR A 56 -1.43 10.48 8.36
CA TYR A 56 -0.17 10.39 7.63
C TYR A 56 -0.32 10.92 6.20
N ASP A 57 0.78 11.35 5.60
CA ASP A 57 0.83 11.60 4.16
C ASP A 57 0.87 10.25 3.41
N ALA A 58 -0.14 9.96 2.59
CA ALA A 58 -0.22 8.72 1.83
C ALA A 58 0.92 8.55 0.80
N GLY A 59 1.59 9.64 0.42
CA GLY A 59 2.76 9.63 -0.46
C GLY A 59 4.08 9.38 0.26
N ASN A 60 4.10 9.50 1.60
CA ASN A 60 5.30 9.30 2.40
C ASN A 60 5.45 7.83 2.81
N VAL A 61 6.00 7.02 1.89
CA VAL A 61 6.18 5.58 2.05
C VAL A 61 6.93 5.23 3.33
N ALA A 62 8.04 5.91 3.62
CA ALA A 62 8.85 5.63 4.81
C ALA A 62 8.09 5.87 6.12
N ALA A 63 7.26 6.91 6.18
CA ALA A 63 6.43 7.18 7.35
C ALA A 63 5.35 6.11 7.57
N LEU A 64 4.76 5.59 6.49
CA LEU A 64 3.76 4.52 6.55
C LEU A 64 4.38 3.18 6.97
N GLU A 65 5.56 2.84 6.44
CA GLU A 65 6.30 1.63 6.81
C GLU A 65 6.69 1.64 8.29
N ASP A 66 7.22 2.77 8.77
CA ASP A 66 7.60 2.97 10.17
C ASP A 66 6.38 2.92 11.12
N ALA A 67 5.28 3.60 10.74
CA ALA A 67 4.02 3.52 11.49
C ALA A 67 3.46 2.09 11.52
N ALA A 68 3.56 1.33 10.43
CA ALA A 68 3.10 -0.05 10.36
C ALA A 68 3.85 -0.96 11.33
N VAL A 69 5.19 -0.89 11.35
CA VAL A 69 6.02 -1.68 12.26
C VAL A 69 5.70 -1.34 13.72
N ARG A 70 5.54 -0.06 14.04
CA ARG A 70 5.16 0.37 15.39
C ARG A 70 3.79 -0.17 15.80
N ALA A 71 2.77 -0.02 14.94
CA ALA A 71 1.42 -0.49 15.23
C ALA A 71 1.39 -2.01 15.45
N ALA A 72 2.03 -2.75 14.55
CA ALA A 72 2.10 -4.19 14.61
C ALA A 72 2.82 -4.68 15.87
N SER A 73 4.00 -4.12 16.17
CA SER A 73 4.77 -4.48 17.37
C SER A 73 4.03 -4.16 18.67
N ALA A 74 3.16 -3.14 18.67
CA ALA A 74 2.39 -2.74 19.84
C ALA A 74 1.18 -3.65 20.10
N LEU A 75 0.54 -4.12 19.03
CA LEU A 75 -0.68 -4.92 19.11
C LEU A 75 -0.42 -6.43 19.13
N HIS A 76 0.67 -6.87 18.48
CA HIS A 76 1.00 -8.28 18.30
C HIS A 76 2.49 -8.50 18.60
N GLY A 77 2.79 -9.14 19.74
CA GLY A 77 4.18 -9.42 20.14
C GLY A 77 4.94 -10.26 19.12
N ASP A 78 4.24 -11.12 18.37
CA ASP A 78 4.80 -12.00 17.35
C ASP A 78 5.25 -11.24 16.09
N LEU A 79 4.80 -9.99 15.93
CA LEU A 79 5.20 -9.09 14.84
C LEU A 79 6.38 -8.18 15.20
N ILE A 80 6.95 -8.31 16.40
CA ILE A 80 8.16 -7.58 16.78
C ILE A 80 9.32 -7.98 15.85
N GLY A 81 10.00 -6.97 15.31
CA GLY A 81 11.16 -7.18 14.43
C GLY A 81 10.79 -7.61 13.01
N THR A 82 9.51 -7.58 12.61
CA THR A 82 9.15 -7.75 11.20
C THR A 82 9.69 -6.62 10.33
N THR A 83 9.95 -6.93 9.06
CA THR A 83 10.40 -5.96 8.06
C THR A 83 9.21 -5.52 7.20
N PRO A 84 8.92 -4.22 7.07
CA PRO A 84 7.85 -3.76 6.20
C PRO A 84 8.24 -3.85 4.72
N GLU A 85 7.26 -4.15 3.88
CA GLU A 85 7.34 -3.99 2.43
C GLU A 85 6.62 -2.72 1.97
N ALA A 86 6.85 -2.33 0.72
CA ALA A 86 6.21 -1.14 0.15
C ALA A 86 4.68 -1.21 0.26
N PRO A 87 4.01 -0.10 0.64
CA PRO A 87 2.56 -0.05 0.74
C PRO A 87 1.87 -0.38 -0.59
N VAL A 88 0.90 -1.30 -0.54
CA VAL A 88 0.10 -1.73 -1.68
C VAL A 88 -1.22 -0.96 -1.69
N ALA A 89 -1.50 -0.24 -2.79
CA ALA A 89 -2.75 0.48 -2.96
C ALA A 89 -3.90 -0.46 -3.37
N VAL A 90 -5.03 -0.35 -2.66
CA VAL A 90 -6.24 -1.13 -2.89
C VAL A 90 -7.43 -0.18 -2.97
N ALA A 91 -8.18 -0.21 -4.07
CA ALA A 91 -9.33 0.64 -4.26
C ALA A 91 -10.59 0.07 -3.59
N ALA A 92 -11.48 0.92 -3.09
CA ALA A 92 -12.78 0.45 -2.65
C ALA A 92 -13.72 0.20 -3.84
N ALA A 93 -14.45 -0.91 -3.83
CA ALA A 93 -15.49 -1.22 -4.83
C ALA A 93 -16.72 -0.30 -4.69
N ALA A 94 -17.08 0.01 -3.44
CA ALA A 94 -18.24 0.81 -3.12
C ALA A 94 -17.91 2.31 -3.18
N ARG A 95 -18.72 3.08 -3.92
CA ARG A 95 -18.63 4.54 -3.91
C ARG A 95 -18.87 5.08 -2.50
N GLY A 96 -18.00 5.96 -2.04
CA GLY A 96 -18.07 6.57 -0.71
C GLY A 96 -17.26 5.83 0.37
N SER A 97 -16.78 4.62 0.08
CA SER A 97 -15.80 3.94 0.93
C SER A 97 -14.38 4.44 0.65
N PRO A 98 -13.51 4.53 1.68
CA PRO A 98 -12.13 4.99 1.51
C PRO A 98 -11.29 3.96 0.76
N ASP A 99 -10.37 4.40 -0.10
CA ASP A 99 -9.32 3.51 -0.60
C ASP A 99 -8.40 3.09 0.56
N ALA A 100 -7.57 2.07 0.36
CA ALA A 100 -6.66 1.58 1.37
C ALA A 100 -5.21 1.51 0.87
N LEU A 101 -4.29 1.63 1.82
CA LEU A 101 -2.90 1.22 1.70
C LEU A 101 -2.70 0.07 2.67
N VAL A 102 -2.23 -1.05 2.15
CA VAL A 102 -1.89 -2.21 2.97
C VAL A 102 -0.38 -2.36 2.98
N VAL A 103 0.23 -2.33 4.15
CA VAL A 103 1.67 -2.52 4.35
C VAL A 103 1.90 -3.97 4.76
N PRO A 104 2.50 -4.81 3.89
CA PRO A 104 2.88 -6.16 4.24
C PRO A 104 4.07 -6.17 5.19
N LEU A 105 4.04 -7.06 6.18
CA LEU A 105 5.14 -7.24 7.13
C LEU A 105 5.72 -8.65 6.95
N ARG A 106 7.03 -8.74 6.78
CA ARG A 106 7.77 -10.00 6.64
C ARG A 106 8.37 -10.43 7.96
N SER A 107 8.24 -11.71 8.27
CA SER A 107 8.93 -12.28 9.43
C SER A 107 10.44 -12.13 9.28
N HIS A 108 11.14 -11.90 10.38
CA HIS A 108 12.60 -11.97 10.44
C HIS A 108 13.10 -13.39 10.73
N LEU A 109 12.20 -14.33 11.04
CA LEU A 109 12.56 -15.70 11.37
C LEU A 109 13.13 -16.39 10.13
N ALA A 110 14.44 -16.66 10.19
CA ALA A 110 15.18 -17.28 9.11
C ALA A 110 14.75 -18.75 8.94
N GLY A 111 14.02 -19.02 7.86
CA GLY A 111 13.78 -20.37 7.33
C GLY A 111 14.54 -20.61 6.03
N SER A 112 14.50 -21.83 5.51
CA SER A 112 14.99 -22.15 4.17
C SER A 112 14.01 -21.63 3.11
N GLY A 113 14.00 -20.32 2.85
CA GLY A 113 13.12 -19.69 1.88
C GLY A 113 13.05 -18.16 2.04
N PRO A 114 12.32 -17.45 1.15
CA PRO A 114 12.00 -16.05 1.39
C PRO A 114 11.23 -15.92 2.72
N PRO A 115 11.46 -14.84 3.49
CA PRO A 115 10.79 -14.69 4.77
C PRO A 115 9.26 -14.67 4.55
N PRO A 116 8.50 -15.43 5.36
CA PRO A 116 7.05 -15.50 5.18
C PRO A 116 6.40 -14.15 5.50
N LEU A 117 5.21 -13.93 4.95
CA LEU A 117 4.34 -12.87 5.45
C LEU A 117 4.02 -13.18 6.92
N ALA A 118 4.15 -12.16 7.77
CA ALA A 118 3.85 -12.24 9.19
C ALA A 118 2.56 -11.48 9.52
N GLY A 119 2.29 -10.39 8.82
CA GLY A 119 1.08 -9.60 9.04
C GLY A 119 0.85 -8.54 7.98
N LEU A 120 -0.27 -7.85 8.13
CA LEU A 120 -0.73 -6.79 7.24
C LEU A 120 -1.21 -5.62 8.08
N VAL A 121 -0.77 -4.41 7.75
CA VAL A 121 -1.27 -3.18 8.40
C VAL A 121 -2.06 -2.37 7.39
N VAL A 122 -3.25 -1.94 7.77
CA VAL A 122 -4.15 -1.17 6.91
C VAL A 122 -4.17 0.29 7.31
N PHE A 123 -4.00 1.15 6.32
CA PHE A 123 -4.31 2.57 6.41
C PHE A 123 -5.40 2.93 5.41
N LEU A 124 -6.48 3.54 5.89
CA LEU A 124 -7.56 4.03 5.04
C LEU A 124 -7.21 5.42 4.53
N ARG A 125 -7.44 5.67 3.24
CA ARG A 125 -7.13 6.93 2.56
C ARG A 125 -8.36 7.77 2.38
N ASP A 126 -8.24 9.04 2.75
CA ASP A 126 -9.13 10.05 2.21
C ASP A 126 -8.68 10.48 0.80
N CYS A 127 -9.52 11.26 0.15
CA CYS A 127 -9.25 11.79 -1.19
C CYS A 127 -8.32 12.99 -1.24
N GLN A 128 -7.99 13.56 -0.08
CA GLN A 128 -6.98 14.61 0.04
C GLN A 128 -5.57 14.01 0.07
N GLY A 129 -5.45 12.68 0.01
CA GLY A 129 -4.17 11.98 0.03
C GLY A 129 -3.65 11.78 1.45
N ARG A 130 -4.52 11.84 2.47
CA ARG A 130 -4.14 11.50 3.83
C ARG A 130 -4.51 10.07 4.14
N ALA A 131 -3.68 9.39 4.90
CA ALA A 131 -3.86 8.01 5.33
C ALA A 131 -4.05 7.95 6.85
N TYR A 132 -4.97 7.11 7.31
CA TYR A 132 -5.34 6.98 8.72
C TYR A 132 -5.21 5.52 9.11
N PHE A 133 -4.57 5.24 10.24
CA PHE A 133 -4.46 3.86 10.74
C PHE A 133 -5.85 3.25 10.94
N ASP A 134 -6.02 1.99 10.57
CA ASP A 134 -7.28 1.26 10.69
C ASP A 134 -7.12 -0.02 11.51
N THR A 135 -6.33 -0.98 11.01
CA THR A 135 -6.16 -2.27 11.67
C THR A 135 -4.81 -2.91 11.37
N VAL A 136 -4.43 -3.86 12.23
CA VAL A 136 -3.36 -4.84 11.99
C VAL A 136 -4.00 -6.22 11.91
N GLU A 137 -3.60 -7.04 10.94
CA GLU A 137 -3.89 -8.46 10.89
C GLU A 137 -2.58 -9.24 11.07
N ASP A 138 -2.58 -10.14 12.03
CA ASP A 138 -1.50 -11.10 12.25
C ASP A 138 -1.80 -12.37 11.44
N ASP A 139 -0.95 -12.68 10.46
CA ASP A 139 -1.15 -13.80 9.56
C ASP A 139 -0.99 -15.15 10.27
N ALA A 140 -0.32 -15.21 11.43
CA ALA A 140 -0.30 -16.40 12.27
C ALA A 140 -1.70 -16.83 12.74
N SER A 141 -2.65 -15.88 12.80
CA SER A 141 -4.05 -16.13 13.14
C SER A 141 -4.95 -16.44 11.92
N THR A 142 -4.43 -16.29 10.70
CA THR A 142 -5.17 -16.46 9.46
C THR A 142 -5.02 -17.87 8.91
N GLN A 143 -6.14 -18.53 8.57
CA GLN A 143 -6.14 -19.83 7.90
C GLN A 143 -6.89 -19.78 6.55
N PRO A 144 -6.25 -20.17 5.42
CA PRO A 144 -4.83 -20.53 5.28
C PRO A 144 -3.91 -19.31 5.39
N ALA A 145 -2.68 -19.50 5.86
CA ALA A 145 -1.67 -18.45 5.93
C ALA A 145 -1.35 -17.90 4.53
N LEU A 146 -1.15 -16.59 4.42
CA LEU A 146 -0.84 -15.92 3.17
C LEU A 146 0.68 -15.92 2.93
N ALA A 147 1.12 -16.49 1.82
CA ALA A 147 2.54 -16.41 1.45
C ALA A 147 2.93 -15.01 0.93
N THR A 148 1.99 -14.31 0.28
CA THR A 148 2.21 -13.01 -0.35
C THR A 148 0.96 -12.14 -0.24
N PHE A 149 1.16 -10.83 -0.32
CA PHE A 149 0.09 -9.86 -0.47
C PHE A 149 0.33 -8.97 -1.70
N PRO A 150 -0.64 -8.83 -2.63
CA PRO A 150 -1.86 -9.62 -2.70
C PRO A 150 -1.57 -11.13 -2.91
N PRO A 151 -2.54 -12.03 -2.66
CA PRO A 151 -2.32 -13.48 -2.79
C PRO A 151 -2.05 -13.94 -4.22
N VAL A 152 -2.59 -13.22 -5.21
CA VAL A 152 -2.36 -13.47 -6.65
C VAL A 152 -1.52 -12.32 -7.19
N THR A 153 -0.44 -12.62 -7.93
CA THR A 153 0.40 -11.56 -8.48
C THR A 153 -0.29 -10.84 -9.64
N ARG A 154 0.17 -9.63 -9.95
CA ARG A 154 -0.39 -8.85 -11.06
C ARG A 154 -0.24 -9.57 -12.40
N GLU A 155 0.87 -10.26 -12.61
CA GLU A 155 1.17 -11.01 -13.83
C GLU A 155 0.22 -12.21 -13.99
N GLN A 156 0.00 -12.94 -12.90
CA GLN A 156 -0.95 -14.05 -12.87
C GLN A 156 -2.38 -13.56 -13.15
N ALA A 157 -2.78 -12.46 -12.51
CA ALA A 157 -4.08 -11.84 -12.75
C ALA A 157 -4.21 -11.34 -14.19
N ALA A 158 -3.16 -10.78 -14.78
CA ALA A 158 -3.17 -10.29 -16.15
C ALA A 158 -3.34 -11.44 -17.16
N ALA A 159 -2.67 -12.57 -16.92
CA ALA A 159 -2.83 -13.78 -17.72
C ALA A 159 -4.24 -14.36 -17.61
N GLN A 160 -4.83 -14.38 -16.40
CA GLN A 160 -6.16 -14.93 -16.17
C GLN A 160 -7.29 -14.03 -16.70
N LEU A 161 -7.16 -12.71 -16.53
CA LEU A 161 -8.17 -11.73 -16.93
C LEU A 161 -8.01 -11.23 -18.37
N GLY A 162 -6.92 -11.59 -19.05
CA GLY A 162 -6.63 -11.17 -20.41
C GLY A 162 -6.44 -9.66 -20.56
N SER A 163 -5.95 -8.97 -19.52
CA SER A 163 -5.77 -7.51 -19.51
C SER A 163 -4.55 -7.10 -18.70
N ALA A 164 -3.80 -6.11 -19.21
CA ALA A 164 -2.73 -5.44 -18.45
C ALA A 164 -3.24 -4.26 -17.61
N GLY A 165 -4.42 -3.73 -17.95
CA GLY A 165 -5.11 -2.68 -17.20
C GLY A 165 -5.82 -3.28 -16.00
N LEU A 166 -5.09 -3.46 -14.90
CA LEU A 166 -5.59 -4.08 -13.68
C LEU A 166 -5.47 -3.14 -12.48
N ARG A 167 -6.37 -3.32 -11.52
CA ARG A 167 -6.35 -2.67 -10.21
C ARG A 167 -6.78 -3.67 -9.14
N LEU A 168 -6.22 -3.54 -7.94
CA LEU A 168 -6.73 -4.24 -6.75
C LEU A 168 -7.95 -3.50 -6.23
N GLU A 169 -9.02 -4.23 -5.95
CA GLU A 169 -10.25 -3.70 -5.43
C GLU A 169 -10.75 -4.54 -4.26
N TYR A 170 -11.35 -3.91 -3.25
CA TYR A 170 -11.95 -4.61 -2.12
C TYR A 170 -13.43 -4.23 -1.95
N ALA A 171 -14.26 -5.23 -1.65
CA ALA A 171 -15.67 -5.03 -1.36
C ALA A 171 -15.95 -4.99 0.15
N THR A 172 -15.41 -5.95 0.89
CA THR A 172 -15.65 -6.09 2.33
C THR A 172 -14.43 -5.73 3.17
N SER A 173 -13.22 -6.15 2.76
CA SER A 173 -11.99 -5.91 3.53
C SER A 173 -10.79 -5.66 2.60
N PRO A 174 -9.99 -4.61 2.84
CA PRO A 174 -8.74 -4.35 2.13
C PRO A 174 -7.72 -5.50 2.20
N LEU A 175 -7.84 -6.37 3.22
CA LEU A 175 -6.96 -7.51 3.47
C LEU A 175 -7.23 -8.70 2.56
N ARG A 176 -8.38 -8.70 1.87
CA ARG A 176 -8.75 -9.73 0.90
C ARG A 176 -9.19 -9.07 -0.42
N PRO A 177 -8.27 -8.38 -1.12
CA PRO A 177 -8.59 -7.70 -2.35
C PRO A 177 -8.65 -8.67 -3.53
N GLN A 178 -9.35 -8.27 -4.58
CA GLN A 178 -9.44 -8.99 -5.85
C GLN A 178 -8.90 -8.12 -6.99
N TRP A 179 -8.33 -8.77 -8.01
CA TRP A 179 -7.94 -8.07 -9.22
C TRP A 179 -9.15 -7.83 -10.12
N VAL A 180 -9.32 -6.60 -10.55
CA VAL A 180 -10.36 -6.20 -11.52
C VAL A 180 -9.73 -5.53 -12.73
N THR A 181 -10.38 -5.64 -13.88
CA THR A 181 -9.97 -4.91 -15.07
C THR A 181 -10.38 -3.44 -14.96
N VAL A 182 -9.46 -2.55 -15.31
CA VAL A 182 -9.76 -1.12 -15.42
C VAL A 182 -10.39 -0.90 -16.78
N THR A 183 -11.71 -0.80 -16.82
CA THR A 183 -12.39 -0.30 -18.02
C THR A 183 -12.15 1.21 -18.07
N ALA A 184 -11.50 1.69 -19.13
CA ALA A 184 -11.44 3.13 -19.37
C ALA A 184 -12.89 3.66 -19.46
N PRO A 185 -13.22 4.78 -18.79
CA PRO A 185 -14.54 5.39 -18.92
C PRO A 185 -14.80 5.88 -20.34
#